data_AF-A0A1S1XY76-F1
#
_entry.id   AF-A0A1S1XY76-F1
#
_cell.length_a   1.000
_cell.length_b   1.000
_cell.length_c   1.000
_cell.angle_alpha   90.00
_cell.angle_beta   90.00
_cell.angle_gamma   90.00
#
_symmetry.space_group_name_H-M   'P 1'
#
loop_
_entity.id
_entity.type
_entity.pdbx_description
1 polymer ?
#
loop_
_entity_poly.entity_id
_entity_poly.type
_entity_poly.pdbx_seq_one_letter_code
_entity_poly.pdbx_strand_id
1 'polypeptide(L)'
;MYVWTLIKEKNISIKDGASFTSNLEAVQKTGVQLSQVAKLIELNKARVGFKHYGNLPDSTEVTKYQAYVEDFLRTSFQNHFNQNFDDLSLADLVSNIEVRERLKATESLAMTGEYLNAAREAAIAKAMLFAQLTQFIPKVDNNLKSMDSIVNKIPELRGSRTFQYLAEYLNLLRETTLASLLKVPLQEYTYLSKVLPTAHKMGDGNWQTMPKGFLQYNEAMCKRILTCLVNIAIRLETII
;
A
#
# COMPACT_ATOMS: atom_id res chain seq x y z
N MET A 1 -16.58 11.58 4.08
CA MET A 1 -16.24 10.79 2.88
C MET A 1 -17.30 9.73 2.59
N TYR A 2 -17.64 8.85 3.56
CA TYR A 2 -18.66 7.79 3.41
C TYR A 2 -19.97 8.19 2.70
N VAL A 3 -20.66 9.22 3.21
CA VAL A 3 -21.95 9.68 2.65
C VAL A 3 -21.79 10.08 1.17
N TRP A 4 -20.64 10.65 0.82
CA TRP A 4 -20.35 11.03 -0.56
C TRP A 4 -20.07 9.82 -1.45
N THR A 5 -19.35 8.82 -0.94
CA THR A 5 -19.16 7.53 -1.62
C THR A 5 -20.51 6.87 -1.92
N LEU A 6 -21.42 6.85 -0.94
CA LEU A 6 -22.75 6.29 -1.10
C LEU A 6 -23.60 7.06 -2.13
N ILE A 7 -23.52 8.39 -2.12
CA ILE A 7 -24.16 9.26 -3.12
C ILE A 7 -23.68 8.93 -4.53
N LYS A 8 -22.36 8.73 -4.71
CA LYS A 8 -21.78 8.36 -6.00
C LYS A 8 -22.19 6.96 -6.44
N GLU A 9 -22.10 5.97 -5.54
CA GLU A 9 -22.48 4.58 -5.81
C GLU A 9 -23.96 4.45 -6.23
N LYS A 10 -24.84 5.22 -5.59
CA LYS A 10 -26.28 5.21 -5.87
C LYS A 10 -26.71 6.24 -6.92
N ASN A 11 -25.77 6.94 -7.56
CA ASN A 11 -26.02 8.01 -8.53
C ASN A 11 -27.05 9.05 -8.06
N ILE A 12 -26.96 9.46 -6.79
CA ILE A 12 -27.88 10.43 -6.19
C ILE A 12 -27.49 11.84 -6.62
N SER A 13 -28.42 12.57 -7.24
CA SER A 13 -28.20 13.96 -7.65
C SER A 13 -28.20 14.89 -6.42
N ILE A 14 -27.05 15.50 -6.13
CA ILE A 14 -26.87 16.51 -5.09
C ILE A 14 -26.38 17.83 -5.67
N LYS A 15 -26.68 18.95 -4.99
CA LYS A 15 -26.14 20.26 -5.36
C LYS A 15 -24.66 20.37 -4.98
N ASP A 16 -23.86 20.99 -5.83
CA ASP A 16 -22.47 21.30 -5.51
C ASP A 16 -22.38 22.21 -4.28
N GLY A 17 -21.48 21.87 -3.35
CA GLY A 17 -21.31 22.57 -2.08
C GLY A 17 -22.38 22.26 -1.01
N ALA A 18 -23.23 21.24 -1.22
CA ALA A 18 -24.24 20.86 -0.23
C ALA A 18 -23.64 20.50 1.15
N SER A 19 -24.32 20.94 2.20
CA SER A 19 -23.92 20.66 3.59
C SER A 19 -24.02 19.18 3.93
N PHE A 20 -23.30 18.74 4.97
CA PHE A 20 -23.33 17.35 5.44
C PHE A 20 -24.76 16.86 5.76
N THR A 21 -25.56 17.68 6.44
CA THR A 21 -26.95 17.34 6.79
C THR A 21 -27.83 17.27 5.55
N SER A 22 -27.67 18.19 4.60
CA SER A 22 -28.38 18.14 3.31
C SER A 22 -28.06 16.86 2.52
N ASN A 23 -26.81 16.42 2.54
CA ASN A 23 -26.38 15.18 1.88
C ASN A 23 -26.98 13.94 2.56
N LEU A 24 -27.03 13.90 3.90
CA LEU A 24 -27.70 12.83 4.63
C LEU A 24 -29.19 12.74 4.31
N GLU A 25 -29.89 13.88 4.32
CA GLU A 25 -31.31 13.95 3.99
C GLU A 25 -31.58 13.51 2.54
N ALA A 26 -30.71 13.90 1.60
CA ALA A 26 -30.82 13.47 0.20
C ALA A 26 -30.71 11.95 0.09
N VAL A 27 -29.78 11.32 0.80
CA VAL A 27 -29.66 9.85 0.83
C VAL A 27 -30.91 9.22 1.44
N GLN A 28 -31.41 9.70 2.57
CA GLN A 28 -32.61 9.14 3.22
C GLN A 28 -33.85 9.25 2.32
N LYS A 29 -34.01 10.34 1.56
CA LYS A 29 -35.12 10.53 0.62
C LYS A 29 -35.14 9.51 -0.51
N THR A 30 -34.01 8.88 -0.83
CA THR A 30 -33.93 7.82 -1.84
C THR A 30 -34.33 6.44 -1.32
N GLY A 31 -34.73 6.33 -0.05
CA GLY A 31 -35.11 5.06 0.58
C GLY A 31 -33.93 4.23 1.11
N VAL A 32 -32.70 4.73 1.00
CA VAL A 32 -31.51 4.09 1.58
C VAL A 32 -31.53 4.26 3.10
N GLN A 33 -31.56 3.15 3.83
CA GLN A 33 -31.58 3.16 5.29
C GLN A 33 -30.20 3.44 5.87
N LEU A 34 -30.02 4.64 6.41
CA LEU A 34 -28.83 4.98 7.19
C LEU A 34 -29.06 4.65 8.67
N SER A 35 -28.19 3.84 9.25
CA SER A 35 -28.19 3.62 10.70
C SER A 35 -27.72 4.88 11.43
N GLN A 36 -28.15 5.04 12.69
CA GLN A 36 -27.54 5.99 13.63
C GLN A 36 -27.48 7.47 13.19
N VAL A 37 -28.37 7.92 12.28
CA VAL A 37 -28.35 9.29 11.73
C VAL A 37 -28.43 10.37 12.81
N ALA A 38 -29.24 10.18 13.85
CA ALA A 38 -29.35 11.13 14.96
C ALA A 38 -28.00 11.35 15.67
N LYS A 39 -27.24 10.27 15.90
CA LYS A 39 -25.91 10.31 16.52
C LYS A 39 -24.89 11.05 15.64
N LEU A 40 -24.97 10.88 14.31
CA LEU A 40 -24.12 11.64 13.37
C LEU A 40 -24.46 13.13 13.33
N ILE A 41 -25.75 13.48 13.46
CA ILE A 41 -26.19 14.87 13.55
C ILE A 41 -25.66 15.51 14.85
N GLU A 42 -25.70 14.78 15.96
CA GLU A 42 -25.13 15.21 17.25
C GLU A 42 -23.62 15.50 17.13
N LEU A 43 -22.85 14.57 16.55
CA LEU A 43 -21.44 14.78 16.26
C LEU A 43 -21.19 16.01 15.37
N ASN A 44 -21.98 16.19 14.31
CA ASN A 44 -21.82 17.35 13.44
C ASN A 44 -22.14 18.66 14.17
N LYS A 45 -23.13 18.68 15.08
CA LYS A 45 -23.41 19.83 15.94
C LYS A 45 -22.24 20.13 16.87
N ALA A 46 -21.66 19.12 17.53
CA ALA A 46 -20.49 19.29 18.38
C ALA A 46 -19.29 19.85 17.60
N ARG A 47 -19.02 19.33 16.40
CA ARG A 47 -17.97 19.84 15.49
C ARG A 47 -18.19 21.30 15.09
N VAL A 48 -19.42 21.66 14.69
CA VAL A 48 -19.77 23.05 14.32
C VAL A 48 -19.65 23.97 15.54
N GLY A 49 -20.10 23.50 16.71
CA GLY A 49 -19.95 24.14 18.02
C GLY A 49 -18.50 24.50 18.31
N PHE A 50 -17.61 23.51 18.19
CA PHE A 50 -16.18 23.70 18.36
C PHE A 50 -15.60 24.68 17.33
N LYS A 51 -15.89 24.49 16.03
CA LYS A 51 -15.31 25.32 14.95
C LYS A 51 -15.70 26.79 15.04
N HIS A 52 -16.96 27.09 15.36
CA HIS A 52 -17.49 28.46 15.26
C HIS A 52 -17.58 29.17 16.61
N TYR A 53 -17.65 28.42 17.72
CA TYR A 53 -17.87 28.99 19.04
C TYR A 53 -16.82 28.58 20.07
N GLY A 54 -15.84 27.74 19.70
CA GLY A 54 -14.78 27.30 20.61
C GLY A 54 -15.25 26.30 21.68
N ASN A 55 -16.44 25.71 21.51
CA ASN A 55 -16.99 24.73 22.46
C ASN A 55 -16.21 23.41 22.34
N LEU A 56 -15.19 23.24 23.18
CA LEU A 56 -14.39 22.02 23.23
C LEU A 56 -15.21 20.89 23.90
N PRO A 57 -15.47 19.77 23.21
CA PRO A 57 -16.11 18.62 23.83
C PRO A 57 -15.23 18.03 24.92
N ASP A 58 -15.83 17.49 25.97
CA ASP A 58 -15.06 16.78 27.00
C ASP A 58 -14.54 15.42 26.50
N SER A 59 -13.61 14.80 27.23
CA SER A 59 -13.00 13.52 26.81
C SER A 59 -14.01 12.36 26.73
N THR A 60 -15.08 12.41 27.52
CA THR A 60 -16.13 11.38 27.49
C THR A 60 -17.02 11.54 26.27
N GLU A 61 -17.34 12.78 25.89
CA GLU A 61 -18.04 13.10 24.65
C GLU A 61 -17.23 12.70 23.42
N VAL A 62 -15.91 12.97 23.41
CA VAL A 62 -15.03 12.53 22.32
C VAL A 62 -15.07 11.01 22.16
N THR A 63 -14.95 10.26 23.26
CA THR A 63 -14.99 8.79 23.24
C THR A 63 -16.35 8.28 22.75
N LYS A 64 -17.44 8.90 23.21
CA LYS A 64 -18.82 8.62 22.77
C LYS A 64 -18.98 8.84 21.26
N TYR A 65 -18.49 9.98 20.74
CA TYR A 65 -18.57 10.29 19.31
C TYR A 65 -17.73 9.34 18.45
N GLN A 66 -16.58 8.91 18.95
CA GLN A 66 -15.77 7.89 18.28
C GLN A 66 -16.55 6.58 18.14
N ALA A 67 -17.12 6.07 19.24
CA ALA A 67 -17.93 4.86 19.23
C ALA A 67 -19.13 4.98 18.28
N TYR A 68 -19.77 6.15 18.21
CA TYR A 68 -20.89 6.40 17.28
C TYR A 68 -20.47 6.29 15.82
N VAL A 69 -19.29 6.81 15.49
CA VAL A 69 -18.76 6.75 14.12
C VAL A 69 -18.35 5.31 13.77
N GLU A 70 -17.69 4.60 14.70
CA GLU A 70 -17.28 3.21 14.49
C GLU A 70 -18.50 2.30 14.23
N ASP A 71 -19.52 2.36 15.09
CA ASP A 71 -20.76 1.60 14.90
C ASP A 71 -21.45 1.94 13.59
N PHE A 72 -21.54 3.24 13.26
CA PHE A 72 -22.14 3.71 12.03
C PHE A 72 -21.41 3.13 10.81
N LEU A 73 -20.08 3.20 10.79
CA LEU A 73 -19.27 2.71 9.68
C LEU A 73 -19.40 1.20 9.52
N ARG A 74 -19.27 0.42 10.60
CA ARG A 74 -19.44 -1.04 10.59
C ARG A 74 -20.80 -1.46 10.04
N THR A 75 -21.86 -0.88 10.61
CA THR A 75 -23.24 -1.22 10.21
C THR A 75 -23.53 -0.79 8.78
N SER A 76 -23.11 0.42 8.40
CA SER A 76 -23.43 0.97 7.09
C SER A 76 -22.60 0.33 5.97
N PHE A 77 -21.36 -0.07 6.24
CA PHE A 77 -20.56 -0.84 5.28
C PHE A 77 -21.16 -2.21 5.01
N GLN A 78 -21.55 -2.93 6.07
CA GLN A 78 -22.21 -4.22 5.92
C GLN A 78 -23.52 -4.09 5.13
N ASN A 79 -24.35 -3.11 5.48
CA ASN A 79 -25.67 -2.96 4.86
C ASN A 79 -25.61 -2.45 3.41
N HIS A 80 -24.67 -1.57 3.07
CA HIS A 80 -24.66 -0.91 1.75
C HIS A 80 -23.68 -1.51 0.76
N PHE A 81 -22.59 -2.12 1.24
CA PHE A 81 -21.54 -2.69 0.40
C PHE A 81 -21.34 -4.18 0.62
N ASN A 82 -22.03 -4.80 1.58
CA ASN A 82 -21.85 -6.19 1.99
C ASN A 82 -20.37 -6.52 2.30
N GLN A 83 -19.69 -5.56 2.94
CA GLN A 83 -18.29 -5.64 3.33
C GLN A 83 -18.15 -5.29 4.81
N ASN A 84 -17.20 -5.91 5.48
CA ASN A 84 -16.82 -5.54 6.83
C ASN A 84 -15.90 -4.31 6.78
N PHE A 85 -16.22 -3.28 7.57
CA PHE A 85 -15.40 -2.07 7.65
C PHE A 85 -13.98 -2.34 8.15
N ASP A 86 -13.81 -3.33 9.03
CA ASP A 86 -12.51 -3.68 9.60
C ASP A 86 -11.56 -4.36 8.60
N ASP A 87 -12.12 -4.93 7.52
CA ASP A 87 -11.35 -5.62 6.51
C ASP A 87 -10.79 -4.65 5.46
N LEU A 88 -11.12 -3.35 5.56
CA LEU A 88 -10.62 -2.31 4.67
C LEU A 88 -9.15 -2.03 4.96
N SER A 89 -8.32 -2.25 3.95
CA SER A 89 -6.89 -2.01 4.00
C SER A 89 -6.49 -0.93 3.00
N LEU A 90 -5.37 -0.26 3.24
CA LEU A 90 -4.75 0.56 2.19
C LEU A 90 -4.36 -0.29 0.98
N ALA A 91 -4.15 -1.60 1.15
CA ALA A 91 -3.93 -2.53 0.04
C ALA A 91 -5.12 -2.60 -0.93
N ASP A 92 -6.35 -2.30 -0.47
CA ASP A 92 -7.54 -2.27 -1.34
C ASP A 92 -7.49 -1.20 -2.43
N LEU A 93 -6.67 -0.17 -2.24
CA LEU A 93 -6.45 0.89 -3.22
C LEU A 93 -5.60 0.43 -4.41
N VAL A 94 -4.96 -0.73 -4.32
CA VAL A 94 -4.13 -1.26 -5.41
C VAL A 94 -5.04 -1.91 -6.46
N SER A 95 -4.95 -1.40 -7.69
CA SER A 95 -5.73 -1.85 -8.85
C SER A 95 -5.30 -3.22 -9.34
N ASN A 96 -3.99 -3.52 -9.30
CA ASN A 96 -3.48 -4.83 -9.69
C ASN A 96 -3.88 -5.91 -8.68
N ILE A 97 -4.75 -6.82 -9.10
CA ILE A 97 -5.35 -7.86 -8.25
C ILE A 97 -4.28 -8.76 -7.62
N GLU A 98 -3.31 -9.25 -8.40
CA GLU A 98 -2.26 -10.14 -7.90
C GLU A 98 -1.39 -9.44 -6.82
N VAL A 99 -1.00 -8.18 -7.07
CA VAL A 99 -0.22 -7.41 -6.09
C VAL A 99 -1.05 -7.13 -4.84
N ARG A 100 -2.32 -6.74 -5.01
CA ARG A 100 -3.24 -6.48 -3.90
C ARG A 100 -3.40 -7.71 -3.00
N GLU A 101 -3.62 -8.89 -3.58
CA GLU A 101 -3.75 -10.14 -2.82
C GLU A 101 -2.48 -10.46 -2.02
N ARG A 102 -1.29 -10.26 -2.60
CA ARG A 102 -0.01 -10.45 -1.90
C ARG A 102 0.18 -9.46 -0.76
N LEU A 103 -0.24 -8.22 -0.94
CA LEU A 103 -0.19 -7.19 0.13
C LEU A 103 -1.20 -7.49 1.24
N LYS A 104 -2.40 -7.97 0.92
CA LYS A 104 -3.38 -8.43 1.92
C LYS A 104 -2.89 -9.66 2.69
N ALA A 105 -2.29 -10.62 2.00
CA ALA A 105 -1.66 -11.77 2.65
C ALA A 105 -0.55 -11.33 3.61
N THR A 106 0.27 -10.35 3.20
CA THR A 106 1.29 -9.74 4.06
C THR A 106 0.68 -9.14 5.33
N GLU A 107 -0.41 -8.40 5.20
CA GLU A 107 -1.11 -7.78 6.33
C GLU A 107 -1.67 -8.82 7.30
N SER A 108 -2.38 -9.82 6.78
CA SER A 108 -2.96 -10.89 7.58
C SER A 108 -1.88 -11.68 8.34
N LEU A 109 -0.79 -12.05 7.67
CA LEU A 109 0.34 -12.74 8.31
C LEU A 109 1.05 -11.86 9.35
N ALA A 110 1.12 -10.54 9.12
CA ALA A 110 1.67 -9.62 10.11
C ALA A 110 0.76 -9.51 11.35
N MET A 111 -0.55 -9.55 11.18
CA MET A 111 -1.52 -9.55 12.29
C MET A 111 -1.48 -10.84 13.12
N THR A 112 -1.25 -11.99 12.49
CA THR A 112 -1.14 -13.28 13.19
C THR A 112 0.23 -13.53 13.82
N GLY A 113 1.20 -12.61 13.64
CA GLY A 113 2.55 -12.73 14.18
C GLY A 113 3.52 -13.54 13.32
N GLU A 114 3.11 -13.98 12.12
CA GLU A 114 3.93 -14.72 11.16
C GLU A 114 4.82 -13.79 10.31
N TYR A 115 5.64 -12.97 10.97
CA TYR A 115 6.38 -11.88 10.31
C TYR A 115 7.33 -12.33 9.20
N LEU A 116 7.92 -13.53 9.31
CA LEU A 116 8.79 -14.07 8.26
C LEU A 116 8.00 -14.36 6.98
N ASN A 117 6.83 -14.96 7.10
CA ASN A 117 5.97 -15.27 5.96
C ASN A 117 5.39 -13.97 5.38
N ALA A 118 5.03 -13.01 6.22
CA ALA A 118 4.64 -11.67 5.77
C ALA A 118 5.73 -11.02 4.91
N ALA A 119 7.00 -11.08 5.34
CA ALA A 119 8.11 -10.53 4.57
C ALA A 119 8.34 -11.26 3.23
N ARG A 120 8.04 -12.56 3.14
CA ARG A 120 8.12 -13.32 1.89
C ARG A 120 7.06 -12.86 0.89
N GLU A 121 5.81 -12.74 1.34
CA GLU A 121 4.71 -12.24 0.51
C GLU A 121 4.97 -10.80 0.04
N ALA A 122 5.49 -9.94 0.92
CA ALA A 122 5.89 -8.59 0.57
C ALA A 122 7.02 -8.53 -0.47
N ALA A 123 7.98 -9.45 -0.40
CA ALA A 123 9.05 -9.54 -1.40
C ALA A 123 8.52 -9.95 -2.78
N ILE A 124 7.54 -10.85 -2.82
CA ILE A 124 6.85 -11.24 -4.06
C ILE A 124 6.12 -10.02 -4.63
N ALA A 125 5.34 -9.31 -3.82
CA ALA A 125 4.65 -8.08 -4.24
C ALA A 125 5.63 -7.04 -4.80
N LYS A 126 6.77 -6.82 -4.13
CA LYS A 126 7.85 -5.96 -4.64
C LYS A 126 8.36 -6.43 -5.99
N ALA A 127 8.66 -7.72 -6.15
CA ALA A 127 9.18 -8.25 -7.40
C ALA A 127 8.18 -8.08 -8.56
N MET A 128 6.87 -8.26 -8.31
CA MET A 128 5.80 -8.02 -9.28
C MET A 128 5.73 -6.54 -9.70
N LEU A 129 5.70 -5.63 -8.73
CA LEU A 129 5.67 -4.19 -8.99
C LEU A 129 6.87 -3.71 -9.82
N PHE A 130 8.07 -4.16 -9.46
CA PHE A 130 9.29 -3.79 -10.19
C PHE A 130 9.47 -4.53 -11.52
N ALA A 131 8.76 -5.64 -11.74
CA ALA A 131 8.72 -6.30 -13.03
C ALA A 131 7.94 -5.46 -14.05
N GLN A 132 6.82 -4.83 -13.66
CA GLN A 132 6.07 -3.92 -14.54
C GLN A 132 6.94 -2.75 -15.02
N LEU A 133 7.88 -2.30 -14.18
CA LEU A 133 8.81 -1.23 -14.55
C LEU A 133 9.91 -1.64 -15.54
N THR A 134 10.10 -2.94 -15.80
CA THR A 134 11.13 -3.40 -16.74
C THR A 134 10.87 -2.93 -18.17
N GLN A 135 9.63 -2.59 -18.51
CA GLN A 135 9.28 -2.00 -19.80
C GLN A 135 9.93 -0.61 -20.01
N PHE A 136 10.18 0.13 -18.92
CA PHE A 136 10.78 1.47 -18.99
C PHE A 136 12.31 1.41 -18.87
N ILE A 137 12.82 0.58 -17.94
CA ILE A 137 14.26 0.45 -17.72
C ILE A 137 14.63 -1.05 -17.65
N PRO A 138 15.26 -1.60 -18.71
CA PRO A 138 15.61 -3.01 -18.79
C PRO A 138 16.58 -3.39 -17.67
N LYS A 139 16.54 -4.67 -17.26
CA LYS A 139 17.51 -5.20 -16.28
C LYS A 139 18.91 -5.20 -16.90
N VAL A 140 19.92 -4.97 -16.06
CA VAL A 140 21.31 -5.17 -16.48
C VAL A 140 21.50 -6.65 -16.80
N ASP A 141 22.08 -6.94 -17.96
CA ASP A 141 22.34 -8.30 -18.37
C ASP A 141 23.30 -8.99 -17.38
N ASN A 142 22.91 -10.16 -16.89
CA ASN A 142 23.73 -10.98 -16.02
C ASN A 142 25.02 -11.45 -16.72
N ASN A 143 25.00 -11.58 -18.05
CA ASN A 143 26.16 -11.94 -18.85
C ASN A 143 27.29 -10.89 -18.77
N LEU A 144 26.96 -9.64 -18.44
CA LEU A 144 27.96 -8.60 -18.28
C LEU A 144 28.98 -9.01 -17.20
N LYS A 145 28.51 -9.51 -16.04
CA LYS A 145 29.39 -10.02 -14.98
C LYS A 145 30.28 -11.17 -15.46
N SER A 146 29.75 -12.03 -16.32
CA SER A 146 30.49 -13.17 -16.86
C SER A 146 31.61 -12.76 -17.84
N MET A 147 31.63 -11.52 -18.33
CA MET A 147 32.75 -11.04 -19.17
C MET A 147 34.07 -10.94 -18.42
N ASP A 148 34.05 -10.84 -17.08
CA ASP A 148 35.27 -10.95 -16.27
C ASP A 148 35.96 -12.30 -16.50
N SER A 149 35.22 -13.39 -16.74
CA SER A 149 35.81 -14.70 -17.04
C SER A 149 36.57 -14.73 -18.37
N ILE A 150 36.18 -13.87 -19.32
CA ILE A 150 36.84 -13.74 -20.63
C ILE A 150 38.12 -12.91 -20.46
N VAL A 151 38.04 -11.77 -19.77
CA VAL A 151 39.20 -10.91 -19.51
C VAL A 151 40.24 -11.62 -18.67
N ASN A 152 39.83 -12.42 -17.69
CA ASN A 152 40.73 -13.20 -16.85
C ASN A 152 41.50 -14.30 -17.61
N LYS A 153 41.16 -14.60 -18.88
CA LYS A 153 41.97 -15.46 -19.75
C LYS A 153 43.22 -14.77 -20.28
N ILE A 154 43.26 -13.44 -20.24
CA ILE A 154 44.43 -12.64 -20.63
C ILE A 154 45.39 -12.56 -19.43
N PRO A 155 46.65 -13.04 -19.54
CA PRO A 155 47.58 -13.13 -18.41
C PRO A 155 47.80 -11.80 -17.68
N GLU A 156 47.87 -10.70 -18.43
CA GLU A 156 48.10 -9.33 -17.95
C GLU A 156 46.91 -8.75 -17.17
N LEU A 157 45.71 -9.31 -17.36
CA LEU A 157 44.45 -8.81 -16.78
C LEU A 157 43.80 -9.82 -15.81
N ARG A 158 44.58 -10.83 -15.36
CA ARG A 158 44.13 -11.79 -14.35
C ARG A 158 43.76 -11.10 -13.05
N GLY A 159 42.62 -11.51 -12.48
CA GLY A 159 42.06 -10.95 -11.27
C GLY A 159 41.15 -9.74 -11.51
N SER A 160 40.93 -9.34 -12.77
CA SER A 160 40.00 -8.26 -13.08
C SER A 160 38.56 -8.64 -12.70
N ARG A 161 37.88 -7.68 -12.05
CA ARG A 161 36.45 -7.70 -11.70
C ARG A 161 35.72 -6.49 -12.28
N THR A 162 36.27 -5.89 -13.34
CA THR A 162 35.78 -4.63 -13.90
C THR A 162 34.33 -4.74 -14.34
N PHE A 163 33.95 -5.84 -14.98
CA PHE A 163 32.58 -6.01 -15.45
C PHE A 163 31.60 -6.36 -14.33
N GLN A 164 32.05 -7.08 -13.30
CA GLN A 164 31.28 -7.25 -12.08
C GLN A 164 30.96 -5.90 -11.43
N TYR A 165 31.96 -5.04 -11.23
CA TYR A 165 31.76 -3.71 -10.66
C TYR A 165 30.88 -2.83 -11.54
N LEU A 166 31.07 -2.87 -12.86
CA LEU A 166 30.23 -2.14 -13.81
C LEU A 166 28.78 -2.61 -13.74
N ALA A 167 28.53 -3.92 -13.71
CA ALA A 167 27.20 -4.48 -13.62
C ALA A 167 26.52 -4.14 -12.27
N GLU A 168 27.26 -4.16 -11.17
CA GLU A 168 26.76 -3.73 -9.85
C GLU A 168 26.41 -2.24 -9.86
N TYR A 169 27.26 -1.40 -10.44
CA TYR A 169 27.00 0.04 -10.58
C TYR A 169 25.77 0.34 -11.46
N LEU A 170 25.67 -0.30 -12.62
CA LEU A 170 24.51 -0.14 -13.53
C LEU A 170 23.22 -0.64 -12.87
N ASN A 171 23.29 -1.71 -12.07
CA ASN A 171 22.12 -2.19 -11.33
C ASN A 171 21.69 -1.17 -10.27
N LEU A 172 22.64 -0.62 -9.51
CA LEU A 172 22.35 0.43 -8.54
C LEU A 172 21.75 1.66 -9.22
N LEU A 173 22.33 2.12 -10.33
CA LEU A 173 21.83 3.26 -11.10
C LEU A 173 20.41 3.02 -11.62
N ARG A 174 20.15 1.81 -12.13
CA ARG A 174 18.81 1.40 -12.56
C ARG A 174 17.83 1.46 -11.40
N GLU A 175 18.19 0.89 -10.25
CA GLU A 175 17.34 0.86 -9.07
C GLU A 175 17.03 2.26 -8.53
N THR A 176 18.02 3.16 -8.47
CA THR A 176 17.80 4.55 -8.05
C THR A 176 16.96 5.33 -9.04
N THR A 177 17.12 5.09 -10.35
CA THR A 177 16.29 5.71 -11.38
C THR A 177 14.84 5.25 -11.27
N LEU A 178 14.59 3.95 -11.04
CA LEU A 178 13.24 3.42 -10.81
C LEU A 178 12.60 3.99 -9.54
N ALA A 179 13.36 4.10 -8.45
CA ALA A 179 12.88 4.74 -7.22
C ALA A 179 12.53 6.22 -7.47
N SER A 180 13.34 6.93 -8.25
CA SER A 180 13.09 8.33 -8.63
C SER A 180 11.85 8.50 -9.51
N LEU A 181 11.67 7.63 -10.51
CA LEU A 181 10.49 7.60 -11.38
C LEU A 181 9.20 7.44 -10.56
N LEU A 182 9.23 6.55 -9.58
CA LEU A 182 8.13 6.32 -8.65
C LEU A 182 8.05 7.36 -7.53
N LYS A 183 8.92 8.39 -7.50
CA LYS A 183 9.01 9.39 -6.44
C LYS A 183 9.08 8.77 -5.03
N VAL A 184 9.76 7.62 -4.93
CA VAL A 184 10.00 6.90 -3.67
C VAL A 184 11.26 7.49 -3.03
N PRO A 185 11.22 7.89 -1.75
CA PRO A 185 12.43 8.31 -1.04
C PRO A 185 13.49 7.21 -1.11
N LEU A 186 14.73 7.57 -1.46
CA LEU A 186 15.83 6.60 -1.60
C LEU A 186 16.07 5.80 -0.31
N GLN A 187 15.81 6.41 0.85
CA GLN A 187 15.87 5.76 2.16
C GLN A 187 14.87 4.61 2.29
N GLU A 188 13.64 4.78 1.80
CA GLU A 188 12.62 3.72 1.82
C GLU A 188 12.97 2.61 0.84
N TYR A 189 13.46 2.96 -0.36
CA TYR A 189 13.90 1.97 -1.33
C TYR A 189 15.07 1.12 -0.80
N THR A 190 16.09 1.77 -0.22
CA THR A 190 17.24 1.09 0.38
C THR A 190 16.86 0.27 1.61
N TYR A 191 15.87 0.73 2.40
CA TYR A 191 15.28 -0.06 3.47
C TYR A 191 14.64 -1.35 2.93
N LEU A 192 13.78 -1.25 1.91
CA LEU A 192 13.14 -2.40 1.28
C LEU A 192 14.16 -3.36 0.66
N SER A 193 15.23 -2.87 0.03
CA SER A 193 16.25 -3.73 -0.59
C SER A 193 17.11 -4.48 0.42
N LYS A 194 17.33 -3.90 1.61
CA LYS A 194 18.07 -4.53 2.72
C LYS A 194 17.23 -5.52 3.51
N VAL A 195 15.98 -5.17 3.79
CA VAL A 195 15.13 -5.92 4.72
C VAL A 195 14.40 -7.06 4.02
N LEU A 196 13.89 -6.87 2.80
CA LEU A 196 13.10 -7.91 2.15
C LEU A 196 13.98 -9.05 1.61
N PRO A 197 13.48 -10.30 1.69
CA PRO A 197 14.11 -11.42 1.01
C PRO A 197 14.11 -11.20 -0.51
N THR A 198 14.99 -11.90 -1.21
CA THR A 198 14.98 -11.87 -2.67
C THR A 198 13.90 -12.82 -3.17
N ALA A 199 13.02 -12.35 -4.05
CA ALA A 199 11.96 -13.15 -4.66
C ALA A 199 12.21 -13.35 -6.16
N HIS A 200 12.05 -14.58 -6.63
CA HIS A 200 12.17 -14.96 -8.03
C HIS A 200 10.98 -15.81 -8.47
N LYS A 201 10.49 -15.57 -9.70
CA LYS A 201 9.47 -16.39 -10.34
C LYS A 201 10.15 -17.54 -11.08
N MET A 202 9.76 -18.77 -10.79
CA MET A 202 10.23 -19.97 -11.45
C MET A 202 9.48 -20.21 -12.77
N GLY A 203 10.03 -21.10 -13.62
CA GLY A 203 9.45 -21.42 -14.93
C GLY A 203 8.08 -22.11 -14.87
N ASP A 204 7.74 -22.74 -13.74
CA ASP A 204 6.42 -23.32 -13.46
C ASP A 204 5.39 -22.28 -12.97
N GLY A 205 5.79 -21.02 -12.83
CA GLY A 205 4.96 -19.92 -12.35
C GLY A 205 4.99 -19.71 -10.83
N ASN A 206 5.60 -20.63 -10.06
CA ASN A 206 5.70 -20.52 -8.61
C ASN A 206 6.77 -19.50 -8.19
N TRP A 207 6.56 -18.87 -7.03
CA TRP A 207 7.53 -17.92 -6.47
C TRP A 207 8.40 -18.61 -5.42
N GLN A 208 9.71 -18.39 -5.51
CA GLN A 208 10.65 -18.76 -4.47
C GLN A 208 11.27 -17.52 -3.83
N THR A 209 11.33 -17.54 -2.50
CA THR A 209 11.95 -16.47 -1.71
C THR A 209 13.18 -16.99 -0.99
N MET A 210 14.31 -16.32 -1.16
CA MET A 210 15.52 -16.60 -0.41
C MET A 210 15.68 -15.59 0.72
N PRO A 211 15.66 -16.03 2.00
CA PRO A 211 15.86 -15.13 3.13
C PRO A 211 17.25 -14.50 3.07
N LYS A 212 17.32 -13.17 3.30
CA LYS A 212 18.58 -12.45 3.45
C LYS A 212 19.05 -12.53 4.90
N GLY A 213 19.92 -13.50 5.19
CA GLY A 213 20.55 -13.65 6.51
C GLY A 213 19.57 -13.99 7.64
N PHE A 214 20.00 -13.76 8.88
CA PHE A 214 19.26 -14.05 10.12
C PHE A 214 18.40 -12.87 10.61
N LEU A 215 17.78 -12.14 9.68
CA LEU A 215 16.96 -10.99 10.05
C LEU A 215 15.69 -11.46 10.78
N GLN A 216 15.49 -10.99 12.01
CA GLN A 216 14.23 -11.19 12.73
C GLN A 216 13.24 -10.08 12.33
N TYR A 217 12.12 -10.48 11.75
CA TYR A 217 11.05 -9.56 11.38
C TYR A 217 10.14 -9.32 12.59
N ASN A 218 9.66 -8.09 12.72
CA ASN A 218 8.69 -7.70 13.74
C ASN A 218 7.52 -6.93 13.09
N GLU A 219 6.49 -6.66 13.88
CA GLU A 219 5.28 -5.98 13.44
C GLU A 219 5.56 -4.60 12.83
N ALA A 220 6.40 -3.78 13.48
CA ALA A 220 6.73 -2.44 13.02
C ALA A 220 7.41 -2.45 11.64
N MET A 221 8.29 -3.42 11.40
CA MET A 221 8.93 -3.62 10.11
C MET A 221 7.92 -4.03 9.04
N CYS A 222 7.03 -4.97 9.33
CA CYS A 222 6.00 -5.41 8.40
C CYS A 222 5.05 -4.26 8.01
N LYS A 223 4.61 -3.45 8.99
CA LYS A 223 3.78 -2.26 8.74
C LYS A 223 4.48 -1.23 7.85
N ARG A 224 5.77 -0.96 8.10
CA ARG A 224 6.56 -0.04 7.27
C ARG A 224 6.70 -0.55 5.84
N ILE A 225 7.02 -1.84 5.68
CA ILE A 225 7.14 -2.49 4.38
C ILE A 225 5.82 -2.37 3.61
N LEU A 226 4.71 -2.73 4.24
CA LEU A 226 3.38 -2.71 3.61
C LEU A 226 3.00 -1.30 3.17
N THR A 227 3.17 -0.31 4.06
CA THR A 227 2.92 1.11 3.74
C THR A 227 3.76 1.57 2.54
N CYS A 228 5.04 1.18 2.50
CA CYS A 228 5.92 1.55 1.39
C CYS A 228 5.47 0.91 0.07
N LEU A 229 5.15 -0.38 0.07
CA LEU A 229 4.75 -1.11 -1.13
C LEU A 229 3.39 -0.66 -1.67
N VAL A 230 2.41 -0.38 -0.80
CA VAL A 230 1.12 0.20 -1.22
C VAL A 230 1.34 1.56 -1.88
N ASN A 231 2.15 2.43 -1.28
CA ASN A 231 2.47 3.73 -1.88
C ASN A 231 3.18 3.59 -3.23
N ILE A 232 4.07 2.61 -3.39
CA ILE A 232 4.72 2.30 -4.67
C ILE A 232 3.69 1.85 -5.70
N ALA A 233 2.79 0.93 -5.33
CA ALA A 233 1.76 0.41 -6.22
C ALA A 233 0.83 1.52 -6.73
N ILE A 234 0.30 2.35 -5.83
CA ILE A 234 -0.58 3.48 -6.19
C ILE A 234 0.16 4.46 -7.13
N ARG A 235 1.44 4.72 -6.89
CA ARG A 235 2.21 5.63 -7.75
C ARG A 235 2.50 5.02 -9.11
N LEU A 236 2.75 3.72 -9.17
CA LEU A 236 2.98 3.01 -10.43
C LEU A 236 1.76 3.11 -11.35
N GLU A 237 0.54 3.05 -10.80
CA GLU A 237 -0.71 3.24 -11.53
C GLU A 237 -0.90 4.66 -12.08
N THR A 238 -0.17 5.66 -11.57
CA THR A 238 -0.19 7.01 -12.16
C THR A 238 0.73 7.16 -13.38
N ILE A 239 1.61 6.19 -13.60
CA ILE A 239 2.65 6.22 -14.65
C ILE A 239 2.31 5.29 -15.81
N ILE A 240 1.59 4.19 -15.54
CA ILE A 240 1.09 3.22 -16.52
C ILE A 240 -0.32 3.61 -16.93
#